data_AF-A0AAD4QQ77-F1
#
_entry.id   AF-A0AAD4QQ77-F1
#
_cell.length_a   1.000
_cell.length_b   1.000
_cell.length_c   1.000
_cell.angle_alpha   90.00
_cell.angle_beta   90.00
_cell.angle_gamma   90.00
#
_symmetry.space_group_name_H-M   'P 1'
#
loop_
_entity.id
_entity.type
_entity.pdbx_description
1 polymer ?
#
loop_
_entity_poly.entity_id
_entity_poly.type
_entity_poly.pdbx_seq_one_letter_code
_entity_poly.pdbx_strand_id
1 'polypeptide(L)'
;VEDLVVRGGCIAGVVTNWTLVAQHHDSQSCMDPNTITAPVVVSATGHDGPMGAFCAKRLVTAGLRERLGGMRGLDMNEAESAIINGTREVVPGLIMAGMELSEHDGYNRMGPTFAGMMVSGIKAAMEA
;
A
#
# COMPACT_ATOMS: atom_id res chain seq x y z
N VAL A 1 -1.72 6.02 8.05
CA VAL A 1 -0.26 5.89 8.22
C VAL A 1 0.37 7.14 7.64
N GLU A 2 1.35 7.72 8.31
CA GLU A 2 2.03 8.96 7.89
C GLU A 2 3.39 8.65 7.23
N ASP A 3 4.07 7.59 7.69
CA ASP A 3 5.32 7.08 7.09
C ASP A 3 5.54 5.58 7.43
N LEU A 4 6.62 4.98 6.90
CA LEU A 4 7.10 3.64 7.20
C LEU A 4 8.40 3.70 7.99
N VAL A 5 8.56 2.77 8.94
CA VAL A 5 9.86 2.55 9.58
C VAL A 5 10.70 1.68 8.66
N VAL A 6 11.80 2.22 8.12
CA VAL A 6 12.71 1.48 7.22
C VAL A 6 14.03 1.19 7.92
N ARG A 7 14.47 -0.07 7.91
CA ARG A 7 15.75 -0.51 8.47
C ARG A 7 16.48 -1.42 7.49
N GLY A 8 17.64 -1.00 6.99
CA GLY A 8 18.44 -1.80 6.06
C GLY A 8 17.71 -2.18 4.77
N GLY A 9 16.82 -1.32 4.27
CA GLY A 9 15.99 -1.59 3.09
C GLY A 9 14.76 -2.48 3.36
N CYS A 10 14.53 -2.90 4.61
CA CYS A 10 13.37 -3.66 5.05
C CYS A 10 12.37 -2.74 5.75
N ILE A 11 11.07 -2.99 5.55
CA ILE A 11 9.99 -2.34 6.29
C ILE A 11 9.86 -3.03 7.66
N ALA A 12 10.02 -2.26 8.73
CA ALA A 12 10.07 -2.76 10.11
C ALA A 12 8.97 -2.15 11.01
N GLY A 13 7.93 -1.58 10.40
CA GLY A 13 6.83 -0.94 11.11
C GLY A 13 6.25 0.26 10.37
N VAL A 14 5.36 0.97 11.07
CA VAL A 14 4.64 2.13 10.57
C VAL A 14 4.81 3.33 11.48
N VAL A 15 4.78 4.51 10.89
CA VAL A 15 4.72 5.80 11.57
C VAL A 15 3.27 6.27 11.49
N THR A 16 2.70 6.60 12.65
CA THR A 16 1.28 6.84 12.85
C THR A 16 1.03 8.19 13.44
N ASN A 17 -0.10 8.78 13.10
CA ASN A 17 -0.60 10.00 13.73
C ASN A 17 -2.12 9.99 13.65
N TRP A 18 -2.74 10.93 14.35
CA TRP A 18 -4.17 11.20 14.14
C TRP A 18 -4.39 11.69 12.71
N THR A 19 -5.40 11.17 12.03
CA THR A 19 -5.69 11.54 10.64
C THR A 19 -5.85 13.05 10.47
N LEU A 20 -6.52 13.72 11.41
CA LEU A 20 -6.68 15.17 11.36
C LEU A 20 -5.35 15.90 11.49
N VAL A 21 -4.45 15.43 12.34
CA VAL A 21 -3.09 16.00 12.46
C VAL A 21 -2.33 15.83 11.13
N ALA A 22 -2.37 14.63 10.55
CA ALA A 22 -1.72 14.33 9.28
C ALA A 22 -2.25 15.16 8.09
N GLN A 23 -3.50 15.62 8.16
CA GLN A 23 -4.11 16.48 7.14
C GLN A 23 -3.83 17.98 7.36
N HIS A 24 -3.25 18.36 8.50
CA HIS A 24 -3.20 19.75 8.98
C HIS A 24 -1.79 20.17 9.41
N HIS A 25 -0.75 19.49 8.92
CA HIS A 25 0.66 19.82 9.21
C HIS A 25 1.04 21.27 8.90
N ASP A 26 0.36 21.94 7.95
CA ASP A 26 0.63 23.32 7.57
C ASP A 26 -0.16 24.36 8.39
N SER A 27 -1.09 23.91 9.24
CA SER A 27 -2.04 24.81 9.92
C SER A 27 -1.74 25.05 11.40
N GLN A 28 -0.77 24.33 11.96
CA GLN A 28 -0.35 24.40 13.36
C GLN A 28 1.18 24.29 13.44
N SER A 29 1.74 24.41 14.65
CA SER A 29 3.14 24.04 14.89
C SER A 29 3.39 22.55 14.58
N CYS A 30 4.66 22.15 14.46
CA CYS A 30 5.04 20.76 14.21
C CYS A 30 4.41 19.82 15.26
N MET A 31 3.79 18.75 14.77
CA MET A 31 3.10 17.74 15.57
C MET A 31 3.69 16.37 15.22
N ASP A 32 4.75 15.99 15.94
CA ASP A 32 5.50 14.77 15.65
C ASP A 32 4.61 13.51 15.73
N PRO A 33 4.84 12.52 14.86
CA PRO A 33 4.08 11.28 14.86
C PRO A 33 4.56 10.31 15.96
N ASN A 34 3.81 9.22 16.12
CA ASN A 34 4.19 8.05 16.94
C ASN A 34 4.58 6.87 16.04
N THR A 35 5.13 5.79 16.62
CA THR A 35 5.61 4.62 15.85
C THR A 35 5.07 3.30 16.38
N ILE A 36 4.87 2.36 15.48
CA ILE A 36 4.53 0.96 15.78
C ILE A 36 5.50 0.07 15.00
N THR A 37 6.35 -0.68 15.70
CA THR A 37 7.26 -1.64 15.08
C THR A 37 6.57 -2.96 14.81
N ALA A 38 6.83 -3.56 13.65
CA ALA A 38 6.28 -4.86 13.27
C ALA A 38 7.27 -5.63 12.38
N PRO A 39 7.31 -6.97 12.46
CA PRO A 39 8.16 -7.78 11.57
C PRO A 39 7.63 -7.80 10.13
N VAL A 40 6.31 -7.67 9.96
CA VAL A 40 5.61 -7.66 8.68
C VAL A 40 4.49 -6.61 8.74
N VAL A 41 4.35 -5.84 7.66
CA VAL A 41 3.25 -4.88 7.45
C VAL A 41 2.45 -5.31 6.23
N VAL A 42 1.13 -5.40 6.37
CA VAL A 42 0.21 -5.61 5.24
C VAL A 42 -0.42 -4.28 4.84
N SER A 43 -0.16 -3.83 3.60
CA SER A 43 -0.77 -2.62 3.04
C SER A 43 -1.91 -2.96 2.09
N ALA A 44 -3.09 -2.43 2.39
CA ALA A 44 -4.31 -2.58 1.60
C ALA A 44 -5.07 -1.24 1.54
N THR A 45 -4.37 -0.15 1.25
CA THR A 45 -4.93 1.23 1.31
C THR A 45 -5.76 1.61 0.07
N GLY A 46 -5.98 0.67 -0.85
CA GLY A 46 -6.66 0.93 -2.12
C GLY A 46 -5.76 1.62 -3.16
N HIS A 47 -6.33 1.96 -4.31
CA HIS A 47 -5.60 2.62 -5.42
C HIS A 47 -5.34 4.11 -5.12
N ASP A 48 -4.79 4.84 -6.10
CA ASP A 48 -4.42 6.25 -5.93
C ASP A 48 -5.60 7.14 -5.47
N GLY A 49 -5.26 8.14 -4.65
CA GLY A 49 -6.14 9.08 -3.97
C GLY A 49 -5.41 9.80 -2.83
N PRO A 50 -6.10 10.66 -2.06
CA PRO A 50 -5.48 11.43 -0.98
C PRO A 50 -4.83 10.58 0.12
N MET A 51 -5.42 9.42 0.43
CA MET A 51 -4.87 8.45 1.40
C MET A 51 -4.48 7.12 0.77
N GLY A 52 -4.91 6.90 -0.47
CA GLY A 52 -4.78 5.62 -1.15
C GLY A 52 -3.40 5.41 -1.76
N ALA A 53 -3.07 4.15 -1.99
CA ALA A 53 -1.78 3.69 -2.48
C ALA A 53 -0.57 4.23 -1.70
N PHE A 54 -0.73 4.39 -0.39
CA PHE A 54 0.23 5.05 0.47
C PHE A 54 1.60 4.37 0.42
N CYS A 55 1.67 3.06 0.69
CA CYS A 55 2.93 2.34 0.73
C CYS A 55 3.53 2.22 -0.67
N ALA A 56 2.72 1.99 -1.71
CA ALA A 56 3.19 1.96 -3.09
C ALA A 56 3.92 3.27 -3.48
N LYS A 57 3.34 4.43 -3.16
CA LYS A 57 3.97 5.75 -3.38
C LYS A 57 5.18 5.95 -2.47
N ARG A 58 5.09 5.49 -1.22
CA ARG A 58 6.17 5.67 -0.25
C ARG A 58 7.42 4.90 -0.64
N LEU A 59 7.30 3.70 -1.21
CA LEU A 59 8.44 2.95 -1.76
C LEU A 59 9.21 3.73 -2.82
N VAL A 60 8.50 4.50 -3.67
CA VAL A 60 9.15 5.36 -4.68
C VAL A 60 9.91 6.50 -4.02
N THR A 61 9.25 7.25 -3.14
CA THR A 61 9.90 8.40 -2.46
C THR A 61 10.99 7.99 -1.47
N ALA A 62 10.96 6.75 -0.97
CA ALA A 62 12.01 6.17 -0.12
C ALA A 62 13.18 5.57 -0.93
N GLY A 63 13.14 5.60 -2.27
CA GLY A 63 14.19 5.06 -3.14
C GLY A 63 14.27 3.53 -3.17
N LEU A 64 13.25 2.84 -2.65
CA LEU A 64 13.13 1.37 -2.70
C LEU A 64 12.52 0.90 -4.04
N ARG A 65 12.02 1.85 -4.84
CA ARG A 65 11.50 1.62 -6.18
C ARG A 65 11.70 2.85 -7.06
N GLU A 66 11.95 2.66 -8.35
CA GLU A 66 12.19 3.78 -9.29
C GLU A 66 10.92 4.59 -9.57
N ARG A 67 9.79 3.93 -9.85
CA ARG A 67 8.52 4.57 -10.23
C ARG A 67 7.32 3.67 -9.95
N LEU A 68 6.12 4.26 -9.93
CA LEU A 68 4.86 3.51 -9.91
C LEU A 68 4.60 2.79 -11.25
N GLY A 69 3.84 1.70 -11.18
CA GLY A 69 3.31 1.03 -12.37
C GLY A 69 2.11 1.78 -12.93
N GLY A 70 1.29 2.35 -12.04
CA GLY A 70 0.11 3.15 -12.37
C GLY A 70 -1.09 2.30 -12.76
N MET A 71 -2.20 2.43 -12.02
CA MET A 71 -3.43 1.70 -12.31
C MET A 71 -3.93 1.98 -13.74
N ARG A 72 -4.26 0.92 -14.48
CA ARG A 72 -4.76 0.99 -15.87
C ARG A 72 -6.28 1.09 -15.92
N GLY A 73 -6.80 1.17 -17.15
CA GLY A 73 -8.23 1.14 -17.45
C GLY A 73 -8.95 -0.09 -16.92
N LEU A 74 -10.29 -0.06 -17.00
CA LEU A 74 -11.12 -1.12 -16.46
C LEU A 74 -11.13 -2.34 -17.38
N ASP A 75 -10.67 -3.48 -16.85
CA ASP A 75 -10.85 -4.82 -17.42
C ASP A 75 -11.04 -5.77 -16.24
N MET A 76 -12.27 -6.27 -16.05
CA MET A 76 -12.60 -7.08 -14.88
C MET A 76 -11.88 -8.42 -14.88
N ASN A 77 -11.77 -9.07 -16.04
CA ASN A 77 -11.24 -10.43 -16.14
C ASN A 77 -9.73 -10.43 -15.88
N GLU A 78 -9.01 -9.48 -16.48
CA GLU A 78 -7.57 -9.33 -16.25
C GLU A 78 -7.28 -8.82 -14.84
N ALA A 79 -8.03 -7.81 -14.35
CA ALA A 79 -7.76 -7.18 -13.06
C ALA A 79 -7.90 -8.12 -11.87
N GLU A 80 -9.00 -8.88 -11.77
CA GLU A 80 -9.22 -9.75 -10.60
C GLU A 80 -8.13 -10.83 -10.50
N SER A 81 -7.82 -11.48 -11.61
CA SER A 81 -6.76 -12.51 -11.66
C SER A 81 -5.39 -11.92 -11.37
N ALA A 82 -5.07 -10.74 -11.93
CA ALA A 82 -3.78 -10.08 -11.71
C ALA A 82 -3.58 -9.67 -10.25
N ILE A 83 -4.61 -9.14 -9.58
CA ILE A 83 -4.49 -8.72 -8.19
C ILE A 83 -4.34 -9.92 -7.25
N ILE A 84 -5.11 -10.99 -7.45
CA ILE A 84 -4.99 -12.21 -6.65
C ILE A 84 -3.58 -12.80 -6.82
N ASN A 85 -3.15 -13.01 -8.06
CA ASN A 85 -1.87 -13.66 -8.34
C ASN A 85 -0.69 -12.76 -7.95
N GLY A 86 -0.84 -11.44 -8.04
CA GLY A 86 0.19 -10.48 -7.68
C GLY A 86 0.33 -10.23 -6.17
N THR A 87 -0.69 -10.50 -5.35
CA THR A 87 -0.60 -10.25 -3.89
C THR A 87 0.55 -11.04 -3.29
N ARG A 88 1.49 -10.35 -2.64
CA ARG A 88 2.78 -10.90 -2.14
C ARG A 88 3.51 -9.90 -1.25
N GLU A 89 4.62 -10.33 -0.67
CA GLU A 89 5.67 -9.46 -0.15
C GLU A 89 6.38 -8.70 -1.30
N VAL A 90 6.16 -7.39 -1.42
CA VAL A 90 6.69 -6.57 -2.52
C VAL A 90 8.10 -6.04 -2.26
N VAL A 91 8.43 -5.82 -0.99
CA VAL A 91 9.78 -5.59 -0.45
C VAL A 91 9.85 -6.28 0.91
N PRO A 92 11.05 -6.62 1.42
CA PRO A 92 11.18 -7.28 2.72
C PRO A 92 10.41 -6.53 3.82
N GLY A 93 9.53 -7.24 4.53
CA GLY A 93 8.67 -6.73 5.59
C GLY A 93 7.38 -6.04 5.14
N LEU A 94 7.08 -5.96 3.84
CA LEU A 94 5.86 -5.32 3.31
C LEU A 94 5.11 -6.21 2.32
N ILE A 95 3.95 -6.68 2.75
CA ILE A 95 2.97 -7.37 1.91
C ILE A 95 1.98 -6.35 1.37
N MET A 96 1.63 -6.46 0.09
CA MET A 96 0.67 -5.57 -0.54
C MET A 96 -0.50 -6.37 -1.12
N ALA A 97 -1.71 -5.91 -0.84
CA ALA A 97 -2.95 -6.57 -1.21
C ALA A 97 -3.98 -5.58 -1.79
N GLY A 98 -4.97 -6.12 -2.48
CA GLY A 98 -6.05 -5.36 -3.09
C GLY A 98 -5.57 -4.34 -4.12
N MET A 99 -6.37 -3.28 -4.30
CA MET A 99 -6.16 -2.28 -5.35
C MET A 99 -4.94 -1.38 -5.14
N GLU A 100 -4.25 -1.44 -4.01
CA GLU A 100 -2.96 -0.75 -3.89
C GLU A 100 -1.91 -1.40 -4.82
N LEU A 101 -2.02 -2.71 -5.03
CA LEU A 101 -1.13 -3.46 -5.90
C LEU A 101 -1.25 -3.04 -7.37
N SER A 102 -2.42 -2.54 -7.82
CA SER A 102 -2.54 -2.04 -9.20
C SER A 102 -1.71 -0.78 -9.42
N GLU A 103 -1.54 0.08 -8.41
CA GLU A 103 -0.66 1.24 -8.53
C GLU A 103 0.81 0.84 -8.48
N HIS A 104 1.11 -0.18 -7.67
CA HIS A 104 2.43 -0.76 -7.63
C HIS A 104 2.78 -1.42 -8.97
N ASP A 105 2.11 -2.48 -9.39
CA ASP A 105 2.52 -3.29 -10.54
C ASP A 105 1.96 -2.80 -11.89
N GLY A 106 0.99 -1.88 -11.87
CA GLY A 106 0.38 -1.33 -13.08
C GLY A 106 -0.70 -2.23 -13.69
N TYR A 107 -1.57 -2.79 -12.85
CA TYR A 107 -2.68 -3.64 -13.27
C TYR A 107 -3.94 -2.84 -13.64
N ASN A 108 -4.84 -3.47 -14.39
CA ASN A 108 -6.18 -2.98 -14.65
C ASN A 108 -7.01 -2.89 -13.36
N ARG A 109 -8.07 -2.08 -13.39
CA ARG A 109 -9.07 -2.01 -12.31
C ARG A 109 -10.27 -2.89 -12.63
N MET A 110 -10.92 -3.44 -11.61
CA MET A 110 -12.13 -4.27 -11.79
C MET A 110 -13.46 -3.53 -11.61
N GLY A 111 -13.46 -2.32 -11.04
CA GLY A 111 -14.71 -1.58 -10.83
C GLY A 111 -15.58 -2.21 -9.73
N PRO A 112 -16.91 -2.35 -9.91
CA PRO A 112 -17.84 -2.76 -8.85
C PRO A 112 -17.97 -4.28 -8.67
N THR A 113 -16.83 -5.00 -8.65
CA THR A 113 -16.74 -6.43 -8.29
C THR A 113 -15.68 -6.59 -7.20
N PHE A 114 -15.89 -7.53 -6.28
CA PHE A 114 -15.20 -7.57 -4.98
C PHE A 114 -14.53 -8.90 -4.66
N ALA A 115 -14.73 -9.94 -5.47
CA ALA A 115 -14.18 -11.27 -5.20
C ALA A 115 -12.64 -11.25 -5.18
N GLY A 116 -12.03 -10.56 -6.15
CA GLY A 116 -10.59 -10.36 -6.21
C GLY A 116 -10.00 -9.73 -4.96
N MET A 117 -10.72 -8.80 -4.31
CA MET A 117 -10.27 -8.17 -3.06
C MET A 117 -10.30 -9.16 -1.90
N MET A 118 -11.37 -9.95 -1.79
CA MET A 118 -11.51 -10.95 -0.72
C MET A 118 -10.42 -12.03 -0.84
N VAL A 119 -10.23 -12.59 -2.04
CA VAL A 119 -9.22 -13.64 -2.28
C VAL A 119 -7.80 -13.09 -2.16
N SER A 120 -7.55 -11.85 -2.61
CA SER A 120 -6.29 -11.15 -2.36
C SER A 120 -6.01 -11.01 -0.86
N GLY A 121 -7.00 -10.62 -0.05
CA GLY A 121 -6.86 -10.53 1.41
C GLY A 121 -6.53 -11.88 2.06
N ILE A 122 -7.17 -12.97 1.62
CA ILE A 122 -6.86 -14.34 2.08
C ILE A 122 -5.41 -14.69 1.74
N LYS A 123 -4.98 -14.41 0.51
CA LYS A 123 -3.59 -14.67 0.09
C LYS A 123 -2.59 -13.87 0.91
N ALA A 124 -2.85 -12.58 1.14
CA ALA A 124 -1.99 -11.74 1.97
C ALA A 124 -1.82 -12.30 3.40
N ALA A 125 -2.87 -12.88 3.96
CA ALA A 125 -2.81 -13.54 5.27
C ALA A 125 -2.02 -14.87 5.25
N MET A 126 -1.90 -15.54 4.10
CA MET A 126 -1.06 -16.74 3.95
C MET A 126 0.42 -16.40 3.74
N GLU A 127 0.72 -15.22 3.21
CA GLU A 127 2.09 -14.71 3.02
C GLU A 127 2.67 -14.09 4.31
N ALA A 128 1.80 -13.64 5.23
CA ALA A 128 2.17 -12.97 6.50
C ALA A 128 2.52 -13.95 7.62
#